data_AF-A0A661HAX2-F1
#
_entry.id   AF-A0A661HAX2-F1
#
_cell.length_a   1.000
_cell.length_b   1.000
_cell.length_c   1.000
_cell.angle_alpha   90.00
_cell.angle_beta   90.00
_cell.angle_gamma   90.00
#
_symmetry.space_group_name_H-M   'P 1'
#
loop_
_entity.id
_entity.type
_entity.pdbx_description
1 polymer ?
#
loop_
_entity_poly.entity_id
_entity_poly.type
_entity_poly.pdbx_seq_one_letter_code
_entity_poly.pdbx_strand_id
1 'polypeptide(L)'
;MGVTSTFDIEVDSLKEILNKGYDAVFVGTGAPRGKGLNLPGLEDAMANVYLGIDWLASVAFEHTESIGKRVLVLGGGNTAMDCCRTSRRMGGEDVRVVVRSPFEDMKASPWEKEDAMHEGIPIYNNHVPIEFVIEDGVLKGMNFEKVEAEYDENGKRSLIPTGEDLVFMAADDVLMAIGQENAFPWIERDLGIEFDKWDMPVIDEATFQSTNEKVFFGGDAAFGPENIITAVAHGHQAAISIDLFCRGEAVIQRPPPGVNLASQKMGMHEWSYDNAVQTDQRYVVPLAPLDKSLRDRKLEVELGFDQDTGYKEAERCLNCDVQTVFDEVRCIECDACIDICPTDCISFIANGKEDELRTRLVAPASNLAQELYVSKELPTTRVMVKDENVCLHCGLCAERCPTAAWDMQKFLYNVSKAGQSV
;
A
#
# COMPACT_ATOMS: atom_id res chain seq x y z
N MET A 1 -8.44 -18.41 -19.66
CA MET A 1 -9.40 -17.38 -19.25
C MET A 1 -10.08 -16.64 -20.42
N GLY A 2 -9.82 -16.98 -21.69
CA GLY A 2 -10.61 -16.44 -22.82
C GLY A 2 -10.54 -14.93 -23.03
N VAL A 3 -9.63 -14.22 -22.34
CA VAL A 3 -9.47 -12.77 -22.48
C VAL A 3 -8.99 -12.47 -23.88
N THR A 4 -9.74 -11.61 -24.58
CA THR A 4 -9.35 -11.06 -25.88
C THR A 4 -8.76 -9.68 -25.65
N SER A 5 -7.51 -9.48 -26.06
CA SER A 5 -6.80 -8.20 -25.94
C SER A 5 -6.52 -7.62 -27.32
N THR A 6 -6.73 -6.31 -27.44
CA THR A 6 -6.34 -5.55 -28.62
C THR A 6 -5.41 -4.42 -28.19
N PHE A 7 -4.26 -4.31 -28.83
CA PHE A 7 -3.23 -3.29 -28.55
C PHE A 7 -3.19 -2.27 -29.69
N ASP A 8 -2.46 -1.18 -29.48
CA ASP A 8 -2.26 -0.09 -30.46
C ASP A 8 -3.57 0.56 -30.94
N ILE A 9 -4.58 0.60 -30.06
CA ILE A 9 -5.85 1.31 -30.29
C ILE A 9 -6.06 2.30 -29.16
N GLU A 10 -6.09 3.58 -29.50
CA GLU A 10 -6.53 4.63 -28.61
C GLU A 10 -8.06 4.62 -28.51
N VAL A 11 -8.59 4.75 -27.29
CA VAL A 11 -10.03 4.94 -27.07
C VAL A 11 -10.26 6.44 -26.89
N ASP A 12 -10.82 7.07 -27.90
CA ASP A 12 -11.09 8.51 -27.95
C ASP A 12 -12.55 8.88 -27.63
N SER A 13 -13.45 7.89 -27.55
CA SER A 13 -14.86 8.06 -27.20
C SER A 13 -15.39 6.88 -26.37
N LEU A 14 -15.83 7.14 -25.13
CA LEU A 14 -16.57 6.15 -24.34
C LEU A 14 -17.94 5.86 -24.95
N LYS A 15 -18.58 6.85 -25.56
CA LYS A 15 -19.86 6.70 -26.25
C LYS A 15 -19.79 5.66 -27.36
N GLU A 16 -18.72 5.65 -28.15
CA GLU A 16 -18.50 4.64 -29.18
C GLU A 16 -18.34 3.24 -28.60
N ILE A 17 -17.64 3.10 -27.46
CA ILE A 17 -17.52 1.81 -26.76
C ILE A 17 -18.89 1.33 -26.28
N LEU A 18 -19.69 2.20 -25.66
CA LEU A 18 -21.04 1.85 -25.19
C LEU A 18 -21.96 1.45 -26.36
N ASN A 19 -21.84 2.11 -27.51
CA ASN A 19 -22.61 1.81 -28.72
C ASN A 19 -22.26 0.45 -29.37
N LYS A 20 -21.13 -0.17 -29.02
CA LYS A 20 -20.78 -1.53 -29.48
C LYS A 20 -21.63 -2.63 -28.84
N GLY A 21 -22.46 -2.30 -27.85
CA GLY A 21 -23.40 -3.24 -27.24
C GLY A 21 -22.78 -4.16 -26.18
N TYR A 22 -21.68 -3.74 -25.54
CA TYR A 22 -21.16 -4.42 -24.36
C TYR A 22 -22.14 -4.28 -23.18
N ASP A 23 -22.25 -5.32 -22.35
CA ASP A 23 -23.13 -5.31 -21.18
C ASP A 23 -22.62 -4.34 -20.11
N ALA A 24 -21.31 -4.34 -19.86
CA ALA A 24 -20.62 -3.45 -18.92
C ALA A 24 -19.26 -3.01 -19.45
N VAL A 25 -18.78 -1.85 -18.97
CA VAL A 25 -17.46 -1.28 -19.29
C VAL A 25 -16.71 -1.00 -17.99
N PHE A 26 -15.47 -1.43 -17.91
CA PHE A 26 -14.55 -1.11 -16.81
C PHE A 26 -13.47 -0.15 -17.30
N VAL A 27 -13.32 0.99 -16.62
CA VAL A 27 -12.32 2.01 -16.91
C VAL A 27 -11.19 1.90 -15.89
N GLY A 28 -10.07 1.36 -16.36
CA GLY A 28 -8.83 1.19 -15.59
C GLY A 28 -7.64 1.91 -16.25
N THR A 29 -7.86 3.10 -16.81
CA THR A 29 -6.87 3.86 -17.60
C THR A 29 -5.80 4.57 -16.76
N GLY A 30 -5.88 4.47 -15.44
CA GLY A 30 -4.96 5.12 -14.51
C GLY A 30 -5.07 6.66 -14.49
N ALA A 31 -4.02 7.32 -14.02
CA ALA A 31 -3.86 8.77 -13.98
C ALA A 31 -2.71 9.23 -14.88
N PRO A 32 -2.86 9.19 -16.22
CA PRO A 32 -1.73 9.25 -17.15
C PRO A 32 -1.08 10.64 -17.27
N ARG A 33 -1.70 11.71 -16.76
CA ARG A 33 -1.24 13.09 -16.99
C ARG A 33 -0.32 13.57 -15.88
N GLY A 34 0.92 13.93 -16.20
CA GLY A 34 1.81 14.59 -15.24
C GLY A 34 1.36 16.01 -14.89
N LYS A 35 1.57 16.41 -13.63
CA LYS A 35 1.41 17.81 -13.19
C LYS A 35 2.69 18.60 -13.45
N GLY A 36 2.56 19.81 -14.01
CA GLY A 36 3.64 20.78 -14.17
C GLY A 36 3.40 22.06 -13.36
N LEU A 37 4.47 22.82 -13.14
CA LEU A 37 4.38 24.19 -12.61
C LEU A 37 4.44 25.18 -13.77
N ASN A 38 3.60 26.20 -13.74
CA ASN A 38 3.70 27.32 -14.67
C ASN A 38 4.45 28.47 -13.99
N LEU A 39 5.78 28.50 -14.14
CA LEU A 39 6.67 29.49 -13.54
C LEU A 39 7.32 30.36 -14.62
N PRO A 40 7.76 31.59 -14.28
CA PRO A 40 8.55 32.41 -15.19
C PRO A 40 9.76 31.65 -15.76
N GLY A 41 10.02 31.85 -17.05
CA GLY A 41 11.11 31.21 -17.78
C GLY A 41 10.81 29.80 -18.32
N LEU A 42 9.66 29.20 -17.97
CA LEU A 42 9.32 27.85 -18.44
C LEU A 42 9.28 27.73 -19.97
N GLU A 43 8.65 28.69 -20.66
CA GLU A 43 8.50 28.65 -22.13
C GLU A 43 9.86 28.58 -22.84
N ASP A 44 10.84 29.33 -22.34
CA ASP A 44 12.20 29.35 -22.87
C ASP A 44 13.02 28.11 -22.47
N ALA A 45 12.64 27.44 -21.37
CA ALA A 45 13.34 26.27 -20.83
C ALA A 45 12.76 24.92 -21.28
N MET A 46 11.66 24.89 -22.06
CA MET A 46 10.93 23.65 -22.36
C MET A 46 11.77 22.53 -23.01
N ALA A 47 12.88 22.86 -23.68
CA ALA A 47 13.79 21.85 -24.24
C ALA A 47 14.52 21.02 -23.17
N ASN A 48 14.57 21.51 -21.93
CA ASN A 48 15.30 20.93 -20.80
C ASN A 48 14.42 20.69 -19.57
N VAL A 49 13.11 20.89 -19.70
CA VAL A 49 12.14 20.70 -18.61
C VAL A 49 11.17 19.61 -19.00
N TYR A 50 11.11 18.56 -18.18
CA TYR A 50 10.27 17.39 -18.46
C TYR A 50 9.28 17.14 -17.33
N LEU A 51 8.13 16.59 -17.66
CA LEU A 51 7.24 15.98 -16.67
C LEU A 51 7.80 14.61 -16.28
N GLY A 52 7.89 14.33 -14.99
CA GLY A 52 8.60 13.15 -14.47
C GLY A 52 8.05 11.83 -15.01
N ILE A 53 6.72 11.70 -15.08
CA ILE A 53 6.07 10.48 -15.57
C ILE A 53 6.34 10.26 -17.07
N ASP A 54 6.25 11.30 -17.88
CA ASP A 54 6.50 11.25 -19.33
C ASP A 54 7.97 10.93 -19.61
N TRP A 55 8.87 11.53 -18.82
CA TRP A 55 10.31 11.28 -18.93
C TRP A 55 10.66 9.84 -18.55
N LEU A 56 10.11 9.31 -17.45
CA LEU A 56 10.30 7.91 -17.05
C LEU A 56 9.76 6.94 -18.10
N ALA A 57 8.59 7.22 -18.67
CA ALA A 57 8.04 6.43 -19.78
C ALA A 57 8.98 6.46 -20.99
N SER A 58 9.47 7.64 -21.38
CA SER A 58 10.43 7.81 -22.47
C SER A 58 11.73 7.04 -22.25
N VAL A 59 12.26 7.01 -21.02
CA VAL A 59 13.43 6.19 -20.67
C VAL A 59 13.11 4.69 -20.72
N ALA A 60 11.96 4.27 -20.20
CA ALA A 60 11.53 2.87 -20.17
C ALA A 60 11.33 2.29 -21.58
N PHE A 61 10.78 3.08 -22.50
CA PHE A 61 10.61 2.74 -23.92
C PHE A 61 11.86 3.05 -24.78
N GLU A 62 12.97 3.41 -24.15
CA GLU A 62 14.27 3.66 -24.78
C GLU A 62 14.25 4.79 -25.84
N HIS A 63 13.34 5.75 -25.69
CA HIS A 63 13.30 6.98 -26.50
C HIS A 63 14.25 8.06 -25.96
N THR A 64 14.59 8.00 -24.66
CA THR A 64 15.61 8.84 -24.03
C THR A 64 16.86 8.02 -23.74
N GLU A 65 18.02 8.45 -24.26
CA GLU A 65 19.30 7.75 -24.08
C GLU A 65 20.24 8.40 -23.05
N SER A 66 20.05 9.69 -22.74
CA SER A 66 20.88 10.44 -21.81
C SER A 66 20.11 11.56 -21.11
N ILE A 67 20.68 12.07 -20.01
CA ILE A 67 20.27 13.31 -19.37
C ILE A 67 21.50 14.22 -19.16
N GLY A 68 21.27 15.50 -18.91
CA GLY A 68 22.27 16.49 -18.55
C GLY A 68 23.04 16.12 -17.28
N LYS A 69 24.19 16.77 -17.09
CA LYS A 69 25.09 16.43 -15.97
C LYS A 69 24.53 16.90 -14.63
N ARG A 70 23.87 18.05 -14.61
CA ARG A 70 23.23 18.63 -13.42
C ARG A 70 21.73 18.53 -13.56
N VAL A 71 21.06 17.78 -12.70
CA VAL A 71 19.63 17.51 -12.79
C VAL A 71 18.93 17.92 -11.50
N LEU A 72 17.88 18.73 -11.62
CA LEU A 72 16.98 19.02 -10.51
C LEU A 72 15.68 18.23 -10.67
N VAL A 73 15.31 17.47 -9.65
CA VAL A 73 14.04 16.75 -9.60
C VAL A 73 13.12 17.43 -8.59
N LEU A 74 12.03 18.01 -9.08
CA LEU A 74 11.06 18.73 -8.26
C LEU A 74 9.97 17.77 -7.79
N GLY A 75 9.90 17.51 -6.48
CA GLY A 75 8.89 16.62 -5.91
C GLY A 75 9.41 15.79 -4.75
N GLY A 76 8.50 15.19 -4.01
CA GLY A 76 8.82 14.37 -2.84
C GLY A 76 7.99 13.10 -2.72
N GLY A 77 7.45 12.59 -3.82
CA GLY A 77 6.77 11.29 -3.90
C GLY A 77 7.65 10.23 -4.58
N ASN A 78 7.16 9.00 -4.69
CA ASN A 78 7.91 7.88 -5.30
C ASN A 78 8.38 8.19 -6.72
N THR A 79 7.53 8.81 -7.56
CA THR A 79 7.92 9.25 -8.91
C THR A 79 9.16 10.17 -8.92
N ALA A 80 9.34 11.01 -7.90
CA ALA A 80 10.52 11.86 -7.80
C ALA A 80 11.78 11.05 -7.45
N MET A 81 11.65 10.01 -6.62
CA MET A 81 12.74 9.08 -6.31
C MET A 81 13.13 8.27 -7.54
N ASP A 82 12.14 7.77 -8.30
CA ASP A 82 12.37 7.08 -9.57
C ASP A 82 13.08 7.99 -10.58
N CYS A 83 12.62 9.24 -10.72
CA CYS A 83 13.24 10.22 -11.61
C CYS A 83 14.70 10.47 -11.26
N CYS A 84 15.04 10.67 -9.97
CA CYS A 84 16.40 11.01 -9.57
C CYS A 84 17.37 9.81 -9.71
N ARG A 85 16.94 8.62 -9.28
CA ARG A 85 17.73 7.38 -9.40
C ARG A 85 17.93 6.96 -10.86
N THR A 86 16.89 7.14 -11.68
CA THR A 86 17.01 6.93 -13.13
C THR A 86 17.94 7.96 -13.75
N SER A 87 17.86 9.23 -13.36
CA SER A 87 18.76 10.28 -13.87
C SER A 87 20.23 9.96 -13.62
N ARG A 88 20.57 9.40 -12.46
CA ARG A 88 21.93 8.92 -12.15
C ARG A 88 22.41 7.84 -13.11
N ARG A 89 21.53 6.89 -13.48
CA ARG A 89 21.82 5.82 -14.44
C ARG A 89 21.89 6.31 -15.88
N MET A 90 21.21 7.40 -16.20
CA MET A 90 21.19 8.04 -17.52
C MET A 90 22.35 9.02 -17.76
N GLY A 91 23.33 9.06 -16.86
CA GLY A 91 24.55 9.87 -16.99
C GLY A 91 24.57 11.17 -16.18
N GLY A 92 23.55 11.43 -15.37
CA GLY A 92 23.54 12.57 -14.44
C GLY A 92 24.63 12.43 -13.40
N GLU A 93 25.50 13.44 -13.27
CA GLU A 93 26.64 13.46 -12.34
C GLU A 93 26.26 14.11 -10.99
N ASP A 94 25.49 15.20 -11.04
CA ASP A 94 24.97 15.98 -9.92
C ASP A 94 23.44 16.02 -10.00
N VAL A 95 22.81 15.01 -9.42
CA VAL A 95 21.35 14.88 -9.38
C VAL A 95 20.87 15.27 -7.99
N ARG A 96 19.92 16.18 -7.89
CA ARG A 96 19.39 16.68 -6.61
C ARG A 96 17.88 16.64 -6.62
N VAL A 97 17.29 16.20 -5.52
CA VAL A 97 15.84 16.30 -5.30
C VAL A 97 15.57 17.60 -4.57
N VAL A 98 14.58 18.36 -5.03
CA VAL A 98 14.12 19.58 -4.37
C VAL A 98 12.66 19.45 -4.03
N VAL A 99 12.32 19.63 -2.75
CA VAL A 99 10.97 19.44 -2.24
C VAL A 99 10.56 20.62 -1.35
N ARG A 100 9.32 21.05 -1.49
CA ARG A 100 8.76 22.17 -0.71
C ARG A 100 8.39 21.84 0.74
N SER A 101 8.33 20.57 1.07
CA SER A 101 7.97 20.09 2.40
C SER A 101 9.21 19.72 3.22
N PRO A 102 9.08 19.62 4.54
CA PRO A 102 10.08 18.97 5.38
C PRO A 102 10.31 17.52 4.93
N PHE A 103 11.49 16.99 5.27
CA PHE A 103 11.93 15.65 4.89
C PHE A 103 11.01 14.55 5.46
N GLU A 104 10.53 14.73 6.70
CA GLU A 104 9.62 13.80 7.36
C GLU A 104 8.23 13.75 6.70
N ASP A 105 7.80 14.86 6.09
CA ASP A 105 6.48 14.96 5.45
C ASP A 105 6.51 14.66 3.95
N MET A 106 7.63 14.13 3.45
CA MET A 106 7.71 13.63 2.08
C MET A 106 6.74 12.47 1.90
N LYS A 107 6.04 12.44 0.76
CA LYS A 107 5.12 11.35 0.40
C LYS A 107 5.84 10.07 -0.02
N ALA A 108 7.11 10.18 -0.38
CA ALA A 108 7.93 9.04 -0.77
C ALA A 108 8.11 8.10 0.41
N SER A 109 8.05 6.80 0.13
CA SER A 109 8.27 5.78 1.15
C SER A 109 9.65 5.94 1.80
N PRO A 110 9.81 5.62 3.11
CA PRO A 110 11.09 5.75 3.80
C PRO A 110 12.25 5.06 3.09
N TRP A 111 12.03 3.83 2.59
CA TRP A 111 13.05 3.06 1.88
C TRP A 111 13.46 3.70 0.54
N GLU A 112 12.53 4.34 -0.20
CA GLU A 112 12.87 5.07 -1.43
C GLU A 112 13.76 6.28 -1.16
N LYS A 113 13.52 6.98 -0.03
CA LYS A 113 14.38 8.08 0.40
C LYS A 113 15.78 7.57 0.76
N GLU A 114 15.86 6.48 1.51
CA GLU A 114 17.12 5.84 1.90
C GLU A 114 17.93 5.38 0.68
N ASP A 115 17.28 4.74 -0.29
CA ASP A 115 17.88 4.30 -1.54
C ASP A 115 18.44 5.48 -2.37
N ALA A 116 17.66 6.55 -2.54
CA ALA A 116 18.12 7.74 -3.25
C ALA A 116 19.36 8.35 -2.58
N MET A 117 19.36 8.44 -1.24
CA MET A 117 20.52 8.93 -0.48
C MET A 117 21.73 7.98 -0.59
N HIS A 118 21.51 6.66 -0.58
CA HIS A 118 22.56 5.66 -0.76
C HIS A 118 23.22 5.75 -2.14
N GLU A 119 22.48 6.18 -3.17
CA GLU A 119 23.00 6.47 -4.51
C GLU A 119 23.71 7.84 -4.61
N GLY A 120 23.82 8.58 -3.50
CA GLY A 120 24.50 9.87 -3.40
C GLY A 120 23.67 11.06 -3.88
N ILE A 121 22.34 10.94 -3.89
CA ILE A 121 21.43 11.99 -4.36
C ILE A 121 20.98 12.83 -3.15
N PRO A 122 21.43 14.09 -3.02
CA PRO A 122 20.99 14.96 -1.92
C PRO A 122 19.53 15.40 -2.12
N ILE A 123 18.82 15.51 -0.99
CA ILE A 123 17.43 15.97 -0.93
C ILE A 123 17.41 17.34 -0.23
N TYR A 124 17.02 18.37 -0.97
CA TYR A 124 16.83 19.74 -0.49
C TYR A 124 15.36 19.93 -0.12
N ASN A 125 15.06 19.82 1.17
CA ASN A 125 13.74 20.07 1.73
C ASN A 125 13.46 21.57 1.90
N ASN A 126 12.20 21.95 2.06
CA ASN A 126 11.81 23.34 2.36
C ASN A 126 12.22 24.38 1.30
N HIS A 127 12.27 23.97 0.03
CA HIS A 127 12.57 24.87 -1.09
C HIS A 127 11.41 24.88 -2.09
N VAL A 128 10.83 26.06 -2.31
CA VAL A 128 9.74 26.28 -3.28
C VAL A 128 10.34 26.87 -4.55
N PRO A 129 10.14 26.26 -5.73
CA PRO A 129 10.64 26.82 -6.99
C PRO A 129 9.92 28.11 -7.35
N ILE A 130 10.68 29.14 -7.75
CA ILE A 130 10.16 30.48 -8.10
C ILE A 130 10.23 30.73 -9.60
N GLU A 131 11.38 30.47 -10.23
CA GLU A 131 11.58 30.72 -11.66
C GLU A 131 12.69 29.85 -12.25
N PHE A 132 12.60 29.64 -13.56
CA PHE A 132 13.68 29.08 -14.38
C PHE A 132 14.62 30.22 -14.80
N VAL A 133 15.93 30.00 -14.64
CA VAL A 133 16.95 30.99 -15.00
C VAL A 133 17.54 30.63 -16.34
N ILE A 134 17.32 31.49 -17.33
CA ILE A 134 17.79 31.33 -18.71
C ILE A 134 18.81 32.43 -19.02
N GLU A 135 19.98 32.02 -19.51
CA GLU A 135 21.01 32.94 -20.03
C GLU A 135 21.36 32.52 -21.45
N ASP A 136 21.35 33.48 -22.39
CA ASP A 136 21.63 33.24 -23.81
C ASP A 136 20.77 32.11 -24.45
N GLY A 137 19.52 31.98 -23.98
CA GLY A 137 18.58 30.94 -24.45
C GLY A 137 18.88 29.53 -23.92
N VAL A 138 19.73 29.40 -22.90
CA VAL A 138 20.08 28.12 -22.28
C VAL A 138 19.70 28.13 -20.81
N LEU A 139 19.05 27.06 -20.35
CA LEU A 139 18.76 26.85 -18.94
C LEU A 139 20.06 26.79 -18.14
N LYS A 140 20.17 27.63 -17.10
CA LYS A 140 21.31 27.63 -16.16
C LYS A 140 20.95 27.01 -14.82
N GLY A 141 19.68 26.98 -14.47
CA GLY A 141 19.20 26.49 -13.19
C GLY A 141 17.84 27.07 -12.82
N MET A 142 17.52 27.00 -11.53
CA MET A 142 16.28 27.54 -10.98
C MET A 142 16.56 28.31 -9.68
N ASN A 143 15.76 29.33 -9.43
CA ASN A 143 15.72 30.03 -8.14
C ASN A 143 14.65 29.43 -7.24
N PHE A 144 14.98 29.30 -5.96
CA PHE A 144 14.11 28.74 -4.94
C PHE A 144 13.97 29.69 -3.77
N GLU A 145 12.76 29.79 -3.23
CA GLU A 145 12.49 30.44 -1.96
C GLU A 145 12.53 29.40 -0.85
N LYS A 146 13.26 29.72 0.23
CA LYS A 146 13.31 28.87 1.41
C LYS A 146 12.08 29.15 2.28
N VAL A 147 11.42 28.08 2.69
CA VAL A 147 10.18 28.15 3.47
C VAL A 147 10.29 27.33 4.75
N GLU A 148 9.49 27.65 5.75
CA GLU A 148 9.31 26.83 6.94
C GLU A 148 7.87 26.32 7.01
N ALA A 149 7.71 25.10 7.53
CA ALA A 149 6.40 24.49 7.68
C ALA A 149 5.83 24.82 9.07
N GLU A 150 4.69 25.51 9.08
CA GLU A 150 3.88 25.69 10.29
C GLU A 150 2.64 24.79 10.24
N TYR A 151 2.29 24.24 11.39
CA TYR A 151 1.12 23.38 11.57
C TYR A 151 0.10 24.10 12.43
N ASP A 152 -1.12 24.23 11.93
CA ASP A 152 -2.23 24.74 12.74
C ASP A 152 -2.74 23.69 13.75
N GLU A 153 -3.66 24.09 14.63
CA GLU A 153 -4.28 23.21 15.63
C GLU A 153 -5.02 22.00 15.02
N ASN A 154 -5.33 22.03 13.73
CA ASN A 154 -5.97 20.95 12.98
C ASN A 154 -4.95 20.09 12.20
N GLY A 155 -3.65 20.33 12.36
CA GLY A 155 -2.58 19.65 11.64
C GLY A 155 -2.45 20.06 10.17
N LYS A 156 -3.14 21.12 9.73
CA LYS A 156 -3.00 21.63 8.36
C LYS A 156 -1.68 22.38 8.24
N ARG A 157 -0.85 21.92 7.30
CA ARG A 157 0.44 22.53 7.00
C ARG A 157 0.29 23.79 6.15
N SER A 158 0.97 24.85 6.57
CA SER A 158 1.20 26.07 5.79
C SER A 158 2.70 26.27 5.60
N LEU A 159 3.12 26.79 4.44
CA LEU A 159 4.53 27.10 4.15
C LEU A 159 4.72 28.61 4.23
N ILE A 160 5.63 29.06 5.08
CA ILE A 160 5.91 30.48 5.31
C ILE A 160 7.32 30.80 4.79
N PRO A 161 7.48 31.82 3.93
CA PRO A 161 8.80 32.28 3.51
C PRO A 161 9.68 32.68 4.70
N THR A 162 10.93 32.24 4.70
CA THR A 162 11.89 32.62 5.77
C THR A 162 12.38 34.05 5.66
N GLY A 163 12.16 34.70 4.51
CA GLY A 163 12.68 36.04 4.21
C GLY A 163 14.18 36.06 3.87
N GLU A 164 14.82 34.90 3.74
CA GLU A 164 16.18 34.77 3.20
C GLU A 164 16.19 35.05 1.69
N ASP A 165 17.37 35.38 1.15
CA ASP A 165 17.56 35.56 -0.30
C ASP A 165 17.24 34.27 -1.07
N LEU A 166 16.84 34.42 -2.34
CA LEU A 166 16.58 33.28 -3.22
C LEU A 166 17.83 32.40 -3.37
N VAL A 167 17.63 31.10 -3.25
CA VAL A 167 18.67 30.09 -3.43
C VAL A 167 18.70 29.69 -4.90
N PHE A 168 19.79 30.04 -5.58
CA PHE A 168 20.02 29.58 -6.94
C PHE A 168 20.61 28.16 -6.94
N MET A 169 20.01 27.25 -7.70
CA MET A 169 20.53 25.91 -7.92
C MET A 169 20.75 25.69 -9.41
N ALA A 170 22.01 25.50 -9.80
CA ALA A 170 22.36 25.29 -11.20
C ALA A 170 21.83 23.95 -11.74
N ALA A 171 21.34 23.91 -12.97
CA ALA A 171 20.78 22.72 -13.60
C ALA A 171 20.93 22.79 -15.12
N ASP A 172 21.16 21.64 -15.74
CA ASP A 172 21.11 21.44 -17.18
C ASP A 172 19.72 20.92 -17.60
N ASP A 173 19.12 20.05 -16.78
CA ASP A 173 17.75 19.54 -16.95
C ASP A 173 16.95 19.61 -15.64
N VAL A 174 15.63 19.77 -15.77
CA VAL A 174 14.68 19.78 -14.65
C VAL A 174 13.56 18.77 -14.90
N LEU A 175 13.31 17.91 -13.90
CA LEU A 175 12.21 16.95 -13.91
C LEU A 175 11.12 17.37 -12.92
N MET A 176 9.93 17.67 -13.41
CA MET A 176 8.75 17.99 -12.59
C MET A 176 8.00 16.72 -12.20
N ALA A 177 8.25 16.22 -11.00
CA ALA A 177 7.64 15.01 -10.42
C ALA A 177 6.71 15.36 -9.23
N ILE A 178 5.80 16.32 -9.44
CA ILE A 178 4.96 16.90 -8.38
C ILE A 178 3.56 16.28 -8.27
N GLY A 179 3.27 15.24 -9.06
CA GLY A 179 2.02 14.48 -9.02
C GLY A 179 1.51 14.12 -10.40
N GLN A 180 0.44 13.33 -10.40
CA GLN A 180 -0.28 12.89 -11.58
C GLN A 180 -1.76 13.29 -11.45
N GLU A 181 -2.44 13.40 -12.58
CA GLU A 181 -3.85 13.71 -12.70
C GLU A 181 -4.52 12.71 -13.63
N ASN A 182 -5.76 12.41 -13.28
CA ASN A 182 -6.67 11.71 -14.16
C ASN A 182 -7.02 12.61 -15.34
N ALA A 183 -7.18 12.00 -16.51
CA ALA A 183 -7.57 12.71 -17.71
C ALA A 183 -8.59 11.88 -18.48
N PHE A 184 -9.81 12.42 -18.56
CA PHE A 184 -10.93 11.78 -19.27
C PHE A 184 -11.47 12.65 -20.42
N PRO A 185 -10.63 13.21 -21.32
CA PRO A 185 -11.12 13.99 -22.45
C PRO A 185 -11.97 13.16 -23.44
N TRP A 186 -11.80 11.84 -23.41
CA TRP A 186 -12.49 10.85 -24.22
C TRP A 186 -13.83 10.37 -23.61
N ILE A 187 -14.19 10.83 -22.40
CA ILE A 187 -15.47 10.52 -21.77
C ILE A 187 -16.42 11.69 -21.98
N GLU A 188 -17.44 11.49 -22.82
CA GLU A 188 -18.42 12.53 -23.09
C GLU A 188 -19.32 12.78 -21.88
N ARG A 189 -19.57 14.06 -21.57
CA ARG A 189 -20.31 14.49 -20.37
C ARG A 189 -21.81 14.22 -20.45
N ASP A 190 -22.34 13.90 -21.63
CA ASP A 190 -23.74 13.53 -21.85
C ASP A 190 -24.02 12.04 -21.56
N LEU A 191 -23.02 11.27 -21.12
CA LEU A 191 -23.15 9.84 -20.84
C LEU A 191 -23.75 9.52 -19.46
N GLY A 192 -24.18 10.53 -18.69
CA GLY A 192 -24.76 10.31 -17.36
C GLY A 192 -23.75 9.91 -16.29
N ILE A 193 -22.46 10.15 -16.51
CA ILE A 193 -21.40 9.99 -15.52
C ILE A 193 -21.16 11.35 -14.85
N GLU A 194 -21.33 11.43 -13.55
CA GLU A 194 -21.03 12.62 -12.76
C GLU A 194 -19.54 12.69 -12.46
N PHE A 195 -19.00 13.91 -12.51
CA PHE A 195 -17.61 14.19 -12.17
C PHE A 195 -17.55 15.30 -11.13
N ASP A 196 -16.58 15.22 -10.24
CA ASP A 196 -16.34 16.22 -9.21
C ASP A 196 -15.58 17.44 -9.75
N LYS A 197 -15.25 18.37 -8.85
CA LYS A 197 -14.50 19.61 -9.18
C LYS A 197 -13.07 19.37 -9.68
N TRP A 198 -12.52 18.17 -9.47
CA TRP A 198 -11.18 17.76 -9.87
C TRP A 198 -11.20 16.91 -11.14
N ASP A 199 -12.35 16.83 -11.80
CA ASP A 199 -12.57 15.98 -12.96
C ASP A 199 -12.44 14.47 -12.68
N MET A 200 -12.71 14.07 -11.44
CA MET A 200 -12.76 12.67 -11.02
C MET A 200 -14.20 12.14 -11.12
N PRO A 201 -14.42 10.93 -11.65
CA PRO A 201 -15.74 10.31 -11.66
C PRO A 201 -16.27 10.11 -10.23
N VAL A 202 -17.53 10.44 -10.00
CA VAL A 202 -18.22 10.15 -8.73
C VAL A 202 -18.62 8.67 -8.75
N ILE A 203 -18.03 7.90 -7.86
CA ILE A 203 -18.13 6.43 -7.81
C ILE A 203 -18.49 6.00 -6.40
N ASP A 204 -19.31 4.96 -6.28
CA ASP A 204 -19.55 4.30 -5.00
C ASP A 204 -18.35 3.42 -4.62
N GLU A 205 -17.74 3.69 -3.46
CA GLU A 205 -16.49 3.04 -3.01
C GLU A 205 -16.61 1.53 -2.81
N ALA A 206 -17.80 1.00 -2.55
CA ALA A 206 -18.01 -0.42 -2.33
C ALA A 206 -18.25 -1.18 -3.64
N THR A 207 -18.98 -0.57 -4.57
CA THR A 207 -19.44 -1.20 -5.81
C THR A 207 -18.61 -0.80 -7.03
N PHE A 208 -17.80 0.24 -6.95
CA PHE A 208 -16.97 0.73 -8.05
C PHE A 208 -17.80 1.17 -9.28
N GLN A 209 -19.10 1.35 -9.11
CA GLN A 209 -20.04 1.75 -10.16
C GLN A 209 -20.14 3.28 -10.20
N SER A 210 -20.08 3.85 -11.40
CA SER A 210 -20.37 5.28 -11.60
C SER A 210 -21.88 5.55 -11.60
N THR A 211 -22.27 6.82 -11.74
CA THR A 211 -23.70 7.18 -11.92
C THR A 211 -24.30 6.65 -13.22
N ASN A 212 -23.49 6.23 -14.20
CA ASN A 212 -23.94 5.39 -15.30
C ASN A 212 -23.78 3.92 -14.89
N GLU A 213 -24.91 3.20 -14.74
CA GLU A 213 -24.95 1.83 -14.24
C GLU A 213 -24.10 0.84 -15.05
N LYS A 214 -23.83 1.12 -16.33
CA LYS A 214 -23.00 0.25 -17.19
C LYS A 214 -21.50 0.49 -17.07
N VAL A 215 -21.09 1.57 -16.40
CA VAL A 215 -19.69 2.02 -16.37
C VAL A 215 -19.14 1.93 -14.96
N PHE A 216 -18.07 1.16 -14.81
CA PHE A 216 -17.35 0.92 -13.57
C PHE A 216 -15.93 1.47 -13.71
N PHE A 217 -15.31 1.85 -12.60
CA PHE A 217 -13.95 2.40 -12.58
C PHE A 217 -13.12 1.67 -11.53
N GLY A 218 -11.80 1.63 -11.69
CA GLY A 218 -10.91 1.07 -10.67
C GLY A 218 -9.46 1.53 -10.81
N GLY A 219 -8.66 1.22 -9.79
CA GLY A 219 -7.30 1.75 -9.67
C GLY A 219 -7.26 3.27 -9.64
N ASP A 220 -6.20 3.86 -10.17
CA ASP A 220 -6.01 5.31 -10.11
C ASP A 220 -7.11 6.06 -10.88
N ALA A 221 -7.73 5.43 -11.89
CA ALA A 221 -8.83 6.01 -12.65
C ALA A 221 -10.06 6.33 -11.77
N ALA A 222 -10.23 5.62 -10.65
CA ALA A 222 -11.35 5.81 -9.72
C ALA A 222 -11.03 6.77 -8.58
N PHE A 223 -9.91 6.56 -7.88
CA PHE A 223 -9.63 7.24 -6.59
C PHE A 223 -8.33 8.04 -6.59
N GLY A 224 -7.66 8.14 -7.74
CA GLY A 224 -6.37 8.79 -7.89
C GLY A 224 -5.18 7.88 -7.56
N PRO A 225 -3.95 8.37 -7.74
CA PRO A 225 -2.73 7.56 -7.67
C PRO A 225 -2.48 6.92 -6.30
N GLU A 226 -2.42 5.59 -6.28
CA GLU A 226 -2.15 4.77 -5.10
C GLU A 226 -1.11 3.66 -5.42
N ASN A 227 -0.96 2.68 -4.53
CA ASN A 227 -0.10 1.52 -4.77
C ASN A 227 -0.71 0.55 -5.81
N ILE A 228 0.16 -0.14 -6.55
CA ILE A 228 -0.25 -1.15 -7.55
C ILE A 228 -1.17 -2.23 -6.96
N ILE A 229 -0.92 -2.67 -5.73
CA ILE A 229 -1.75 -3.69 -5.07
C ILE A 229 -3.17 -3.19 -4.79
N THR A 230 -3.33 -1.88 -4.54
CA THR A 230 -4.63 -1.24 -4.36
C THR A 230 -5.40 -1.25 -5.68
N ALA A 231 -4.75 -0.96 -6.81
CA ALA A 231 -5.38 -1.06 -8.13
C ALA A 231 -5.81 -2.50 -8.47
N VAL A 232 -5.01 -3.50 -8.12
CA VAL A 232 -5.38 -4.92 -8.27
C VAL A 232 -6.60 -5.25 -7.39
N ALA A 233 -6.61 -4.81 -6.14
CA ALA A 233 -7.75 -4.99 -5.24
C ALA A 233 -9.03 -4.35 -5.80
N HIS A 234 -8.93 -3.14 -6.34
CA HIS A 234 -10.04 -2.45 -7.01
C HIS A 234 -10.58 -3.26 -8.19
N GLY A 235 -9.69 -3.82 -9.03
CA GLY A 235 -10.09 -4.70 -10.13
C GLY A 235 -10.87 -5.94 -9.65
N HIS A 236 -10.44 -6.56 -8.55
CA HIS A 236 -11.18 -7.69 -7.95
C HIS A 236 -12.55 -7.27 -7.43
N GLN A 237 -12.65 -6.11 -6.77
CA GLN A 237 -13.93 -5.64 -6.24
C GLN A 237 -14.89 -5.20 -7.34
N ALA A 238 -14.41 -4.48 -8.36
CA ALA A 238 -15.22 -4.08 -9.51
C ALA A 238 -15.73 -5.30 -10.30
N ALA A 239 -14.91 -6.36 -10.42
CA ALA A 239 -15.33 -7.59 -11.10
C ALA A 239 -16.54 -8.26 -10.44
N ILE A 240 -16.66 -8.22 -9.11
CA ILE A 240 -17.85 -8.73 -8.38
C ILE A 240 -19.08 -7.92 -8.77
N SER A 241 -18.97 -6.60 -8.81
CA SER A 241 -20.08 -5.71 -9.17
C SER A 241 -20.52 -5.89 -10.62
N ILE A 242 -19.56 -6.00 -11.54
CA ILE A 242 -19.83 -6.23 -12.96
C ILE A 242 -20.54 -7.59 -13.15
N ASP A 243 -20.11 -8.62 -12.44
CA ASP A 243 -20.76 -9.94 -12.49
C ASP A 243 -22.21 -9.89 -11.98
N LEU A 244 -22.45 -9.26 -10.82
CA LEU A 244 -23.80 -9.05 -10.30
C LEU A 244 -24.67 -8.26 -11.28
N PHE A 245 -24.13 -7.17 -11.84
CA PHE A 245 -24.81 -6.34 -12.82
C PHE A 245 -25.19 -7.13 -14.08
N CYS A 246 -24.26 -7.89 -14.65
CA CYS A 246 -24.52 -8.74 -15.82
C CYS A 246 -25.53 -9.87 -15.55
N ARG A 247 -25.67 -10.31 -14.30
CA ARG A 247 -26.71 -11.25 -13.85
C ARG A 247 -28.07 -10.60 -13.58
N GLY A 248 -28.16 -9.27 -13.62
CA GLY A 248 -29.37 -8.52 -13.24
C GLY A 248 -29.63 -8.52 -11.74
N GLU A 249 -28.59 -8.77 -10.93
CA GLU A 249 -28.65 -8.74 -9.48
C GLU A 249 -28.22 -7.36 -8.95
N ALA A 250 -28.63 -7.04 -7.71
CA ALA A 250 -28.27 -5.76 -7.11
C ALA A 250 -26.78 -5.72 -6.77
N VAL A 251 -26.03 -4.76 -7.33
CA VAL A 251 -24.57 -4.61 -7.12
C VAL A 251 -24.16 -4.42 -5.66
N ILE A 252 -25.10 -3.95 -4.82
CA ILE A 252 -24.92 -3.76 -3.39
C ILE A 252 -24.99 -5.07 -2.59
N GLN A 253 -25.62 -6.11 -3.15
CA GLN A 253 -25.76 -7.43 -2.51
C GLN A 253 -24.56 -8.29 -2.84
N ARG A 254 -23.42 -7.95 -2.22
CA ARG A 254 -22.14 -8.61 -2.47
C ARG A 254 -22.03 -9.92 -1.69
N PRO A 255 -21.47 -10.99 -2.27
CA PRO A 255 -21.24 -12.23 -1.54
C PRO A 255 -20.23 -11.99 -0.40
N PRO A 256 -20.50 -12.50 0.81
CA PRO A 256 -19.53 -12.41 1.90
C PRO A 256 -18.29 -13.26 1.59
N PRO A 257 -17.11 -12.92 2.16
CA PRO A 257 -15.94 -13.76 2.01
C PRO A 257 -16.22 -15.13 2.63
N GLY A 258 -15.70 -16.17 1.99
CA GLY A 258 -15.78 -17.52 2.54
C GLY A 258 -14.82 -17.65 3.71
N VAL A 259 -15.34 -17.95 4.89
CA VAL A 259 -14.54 -18.30 6.07
C VAL A 259 -14.84 -19.72 6.50
N ASN A 260 -13.81 -20.47 6.83
CA ASN A 260 -13.96 -21.80 7.40
C ASN A 260 -12.92 -22.01 8.50
N LEU A 261 -13.33 -22.72 9.55
CA LEU A 261 -12.45 -23.26 10.56
C LEU A 261 -12.48 -24.77 10.45
N ALA A 262 -11.33 -25.37 10.17
CA ALA A 262 -11.19 -26.81 10.08
C ALA A 262 -10.26 -27.28 11.20
N SER A 263 -10.68 -28.28 11.97
CA SER A 263 -9.83 -28.93 12.96
C SER A 263 -8.57 -29.44 12.27
N GLN A 264 -7.42 -28.99 12.76
CA GLN A 264 -6.11 -29.42 12.34
C GLN A 264 -5.39 -29.92 13.58
N LYS A 265 -5.25 -31.24 13.68
CA LYS A 265 -4.41 -31.81 14.72
C LYS A 265 -2.97 -31.43 14.41
N MET A 266 -2.38 -30.59 15.25
CA MET A 266 -0.96 -30.29 15.21
C MET A 266 -0.26 -31.15 16.27
N GLY A 267 0.63 -32.03 15.84
CA GLY A 267 1.58 -32.66 16.76
C GLY A 267 2.57 -31.63 17.33
N MET A 268 3.10 -31.89 18.53
CA MET A 268 4.15 -31.07 19.17
C MET A 268 5.39 -30.86 18.26
N HIS A 269 5.62 -31.77 17.31
CA HIS A 269 6.69 -31.70 16.30
C HIS A 269 6.22 -31.26 14.90
N GLU A 270 4.93 -31.00 14.73
CA GLU A 270 4.33 -30.51 13.46
C GLU A 270 4.17 -28.97 13.46
N TRP A 271 4.62 -28.31 14.53
CA TRP A 271 4.93 -26.89 14.51
C TRP A 271 5.92 -26.64 13.37
N SER A 272 5.44 -26.05 12.29
CA SER A 272 6.17 -25.98 11.03
C SER A 272 7.36 -25.01 11.05
N TYR A 273 7.53 -24.26 12.15
CA TYR A 273 8.50 -23.15 12.29
C TYR A 273 9.05 -23.07 13.73
N ASP A 274 10.20 -22.41 13.91
CA ASP A 274 10.75 -22.08 15.22
C ASP A 274 10.01 -20.85 15.81
N ASN A 275 8.93 -21.10 16.55
CA ASN A 275 7.98 -20.07 16.99
C ASN A 275 8.44 -19.28 18.23
N ALA A 276 9.74 -19.24 18.51
CA ALA A 276 10.26 -18.34 19.53
C ALA A 276 10.07 -16.88 19.10
N VAL A 277 9.71 -16.00 20.04
CA VAL A 277 9.64 -14.56 19.78
C VAL A 277 11.05 -14.06 19.48
N GLN A 278 11.36 -13.87 18.20
CA GLN A 278 12.63 -13.31 17.75
C GLN A 278 12.56 -11.78 17.79
N THR A 279 13.42 -11.17 18.62
CA THR A 279 13.52 -9.70 18.75
C THR A 279 14.38 -9.05 17.66
N ASP A 280 14.91 -9.85 16.74
CA ASP A 280 15.78 -9.39 15.67
C ASP A 280 15.01 -8.47 14.71
N GLN A 281 15.68 -7.40 14.26
CA GLN A 281 15.16 -6.59 13.17
C GLN A 281 15.10 -7.43 11.88
N ARG A 282 14.16 -7.10 11.00
CA ARG A 282 14.09 -7.70 9.66
C ARG A 282 15.43 -7.53 8.95
N TYR A 283 15.96 -8.61 8.37
CA TYR A 283 17.17 -8.52 7.55
C TYR A 283 16.92 -7.58 6.37
N VAL A 284 17.88 -6.71 6.09
CA VAL A 284 17.83 -5.83 4.92
C VAL A 284 18.01 -6.68 3.68
N VAL A 285 17.16 -6.48 2.67
CA VAL A 285 17.27 -7.19 1.39
C VAL A 285 18.61 -6.82 0.75
N PRO A 286 19.47 -7.80 0.42
CA PRO A 286 20.73 -7.55 -0.25
C PRO A 286 20.55 -6.73 -1.54
N LEU A 287 21.36 -5.69 -1.69
CA LEU A 287 21.37 -4.83 -2.86
C LEU A 287 22.56 -5.12 -3.78
N ALA A 288 22.36 -4.95 -5.08
CA ALA A 288 23.43 -5.02 -6.06
C ALA A 288 24.50 -3.93 -5.81
N PRO A 289 25.78 -4.21 -6.11
CA PRO A 289 26.84 -3.22 -5.97
C PRO A 289 26.55 -1.94 -6.77
N LEU A 290 26.71 -0.79 -6.11
CA LEU A 290 26.35 0.52 -6.67
C LEU A 290 27.11 0.84 -7.97
N ASP A 291 28.38 0.43 -8.08
CA ASP A 291 29.20 0.65 -9.27
C ASP A 291 28.67 -0.08 -10.51
N LYS A 292 27.99 -1.21 -10.31
CA LYS A 292 27.35 -1.97 -11.38
C LYS A 292 25.96 -1.46 -11.69
N SER A 293 25.14 -1.21 -10.66
CA SER A 293 23.75 -0.76 -10.84
C SER A 293 23.63 0.64 -11.45
N LEU A 294 24.62 1.51 -11.22
CA LEU A 294 24.67 2.83 -11.88
C LEU A 294 25.09 2.76 -13.35
N ARG A 295 25.78 1.69 -13.79
CA ARG A 295 26.24 1.51 -15.18
C ARG A 295 25.24 0.75 -16.04
N ASP A 296 24.42 -0.09 -15.42
CA ASP A 296 23.41 -0.89 -16.09
C ASP A 296 22.04 -0.66 -15.45
N ARG A 297 21.21 0.14 -16.14
CA ARG A 297 19.85 0.45 -15.70
C ARG A 297 18.91 -0.78 -15.69
N LYS A 298 19.27 -1.86 -16.41
CA LYS A 298 18.46 -3.08 -16.49
C LYS A 298 18.87 -4.11 -15.43
N LEU A 299 19.93 -3.84 -14.67
CA LEU A 299 20.35 -4.70 -13.57
C LEU A 299 19.34 -4.62 -12.43
N GLU A 300 18.84 -5.78 -12.01
CA GLU A 300 18.02 -5.92 -10.81
C GLU A 300 18.82 -5.48 -9.58
N VAL A 301 18.29 -4.51 -8.82
CA VAL A 301 18.97 -3.92 -7.66
C VAL A 301 18.69 -4.73 -6.40
N GLU A 302 17.45 -5.16 -6.20
CA GLU A 302 17.06 -6.00 -5.07
C GLU A 302 17.31 -7.47 -5.39
N LEU A 303 18.32 -8.09 -4.77
CA LEU A 303 18.73 -9.46 -5.10
C LEU A 303 17.91 -10.55 -4.38
N GLY A 304 16.99 -10.14 -3.50
CA GLY A 304 16.29 -11.04 -2.59
C GLY A 304 17.23 -11.66 -1.55
N PHE A 305 16.65 -12.50 -0.69
CA PHE A 305 17.45 -13.26 0.28
C PHE A 305 18.04 -14.51 -0.35
N ASP A 306 19.25 -14.86 0.08
CA ASP A 306 19.77 -16.22 -0.11
C ASP A 306 18.91 -17.23 0.64
N GLN A 307 19.06 -18.51 0.29
CA GLN A 307 18.22 -19.57 0.85
C GLN A 307 18.32 -19.67 2.38
N ASP A 308 19.50 -19.48 2.98
CA ASP A 308 19.69 -19.60 4.43
C ASP A 308 19.03 -18.43 5.16
N THR A 309 19.20 -17.21 4.65
CA THR A 309 18.54 -16.01 5.20
C THR A 309 17.02 -16.09 5.01
N GLY A 310 16.56 -16.57 3.86
CA GLY A 310 15.15 -16.79 3.58
C GLY A 310 14.51 -17.80 4.54
N TYR A 311 15.20 -18.90 4.86
CA TYR A 311 14.73 -19.85 5.88
C TYR A 311 14.63 -19.20 7.25
N LYS A 312 15.65 -18.45 7.69
CA LYS A 312 15.64 -17.75 8.97
C LYS A 312 14.48 -16.76 9.09
N GLU A 313 14.17 -16.03 8.02
CA GLU A 313 13.00 -15.13 8.01
C GLU A 313 11.68 -15.89 8.00
N ALA A 314 11.59 -17.01 7.26
CA ALA A 314 10.38 -17.84 7.23
C ALA A 314 10.10 -18.53 8.58
N GLU A 315 11.15 -18.93 9.30
CA GLU A 315 11.05 -19.54 10.64
C GLU A 315 10.44 -18.60 11.68
N ARG A 316 10.40 -17.28 11.43
CA ARG A 316 9.74 -16.29 12.30
C ARG A 316 8.20 -16.28 12.18
N CYS A 317 7.62 -17.08 11.29
CA CYS A 317 6.17 -17.14 11.10
C CYS A 317 5.46 -17.60 12.38
N LEU A 318 4.52 -16.79 12.87
CA LEU A 318 3.74 -17.07 14.10
C LEU A 318 2.49 -17.93 13.87
N ASN A 319 2.30 -18.50 12.68
CA ASN A 319 1.13 -19.33 12.33
C ASN A 319 -0.23 -18.70 12.68
N CYS A 320 -0.43 -17.42 12.31
CA CYS A 320 -1.68 -16.71 12.60
C CYS A 320 -2.92 -17.32 11.89
N ASP A 321 -2.72 -18.25 10.96
CA ASP A 321 -3.77 -19.06 10.34
C ASP A 321 -4.26 -20.19 11.25
N VAL A 322 -3.63 -20.46 12.40
CA VAL A 322 -4.07 -21.49 13.36
C VAL A 322 -4.57 -20.86 14.66
N GLN A 323 -5.80 -21.21 15.01
CA GLN A 323 -6.54 -20.63 16.13
C GLN A 323 -6.82 -21.69 17.20
N THR A 324 -6.63 -21.34 18.47
CA THR A 324 -7.07 -22.18 19.60
C THR A 324 -8.56 -21.96 19.82
N VAL A 325 -9.39 -22.97 19.58
CA VAL A 325 -10.85 -22.88 19.71
C VAL A 325 -11.31 -23.70 20.91
N PHE A 326 -12.17 -23.12 21.74
CA PHE A 326 -12.75 -23.76 22.91
C PHE A 326 -14.22 -24.13 22.69
N ASP A 327 -14.58 -25.38 22.99
CA ASP A 327 -15.94 -25.92 22.98
C ASP A 327 -16.39 -26.16 24.43
N GLU A 328 -17.31 -25.32 24.90
CA GLU A 328 -17.80 -25.35 26.27
C GLU A 328 -18.56 -26.64 26.59
N VAL A 329 -19.24 -27.23 25.60
CA VAL A 329 -20.09 -28.42 25.77
C VAL A 329 -19.25 -29.66 26.07
N ARG A 330 -18.01 -29.71 25.56
CA ARG A 330 -17.08 -30.81 25.79
C ARG A 330 -16.24 -30.64 27.04
N CYS A 331 -16.21 -29.44 27.62
CA CYS A 331 -15.36 -29.17 28.77
C CYS A 331 -15.89 -29.86 30.03
N ILE A 332 -15.04 -30.69 30.65
CA ILE A 332 -15.31 -31.32 31.95
C ILE A 332 -14.65 -30.61 33.12
N GLU A 333 -14.04 -29.45 32.86
CA GLU A 333 -13.45 -28.58 33.88
C GLU A 333 -12.37 -29.25 34.74
N CYS A 334 -11.52 -30.06 34.10
CA CYS A 334 -10.41 -30.78 34.74
C CYS A 334 -9.14 -29.93 34.97
N ASP A 335 -9.16 -28.65 34.59
CA ASP A 335 -8.07 -27.67 34.71
C ASP A 335 -6.72 -28.03 34.02
N ALA A 336 -6.65 -29.16 33.31
CA ALA A 336 -5.42 -29.63 32.66
C ALA A 336 -4.84 -28.66 31.61
N CYS A 337 -5.68 -27.82 31.00
CA CYS A 337 -5.24 -26.77 30.07
C CYS A 337 -4.61 -25.55 30.77
N ILE A 338 -4.96 -25.29 32.04
CA ILE A 338 -4.31 -24.29 32.88
C ILE A 338 -2.92 -24.83 33.25
N ASP A 339 -2.86 -26.06 33.76
CA ASP A 339 -1.63 -26.68 34.26
C ASP A 339 -0.52 -26.81 33.21
N ILE A 340 -0.88 -26.99 31.93
CA ILE A 340 0.08 -27.15 30.83
C ILE A 340 0.44 -25.82 30.15
N CYS A 341 -0.28 -24.72 30.46
CA CYS A 341 -0.09 -23.45 29.78
C CYS A 341 1.27 -22.83 30.19
N PRO A 342 2.18 -22.54 29.24
CA PRO A 342 3.49 -21.99 29.58
C PRO A 342 3.46 -20.50 29.96
N THR A 343 2.35 -19.79 29.65
CA THR A 343 2.20 -18.35 29.88
C THR A 343 1.08 -17.99 30.86
N ASP A 344 0.49 -18.98 31.52
CA ASP A 344 -0.62 -18.80 32.47
C ASP A 344 -1.80 -17.98 31.92
N CYS A 345 -2.03 -18.06 30.59
CA CYS A 345 -3.00 -17.22 29.90
C CYS A 345 -4.45 -17.71 29.99
N ILE A 346 -4.70 -18.90 30.53
CA ILE A 346 -6.03 -19.52 30.63
C ILE A 346 -6.46 -19.57 32.10
N SER A 347 -7.67 -19.09 32.39
CA SER A 347 -8.25 -19.08 33.74
C SER A 347 -9.70 -19.58 33.72
N PHE A 348 -10.09 -20.37 34.71
CA PHE A 348 -11.49 -20.79 34.90
C PHE A 348 -12.05 -20.12 36.16
N ILE A 349 -12.79 -19.03 35.97
CA ILE A 349 -13.22 -18.13 37.06
C ILE A 349 -14.71 -17.81 36.98
N ALA A 350 -15.27 -17.22 38.05
CA ALA A 350 -16.64 -16.75 38.04
C ALA A 350 -16.82 -15.60 37.02
N ASN A 351 -17.88 -15.68 36.21
CA ASN A 351 -18.20 -14.69 35.18
C ASN A 351 -18.36 -13.28 35.78
N GLY A 352 -18.19 -12.25 34.95
CA GLY A 352 -18.26 -10.86 35.39
C GLY A 352 -17.98 -9.89 34.25
N LYS A 353 -17.92 -8.60 34.56
CA LYS A 353 -17.49 -7.60 33.58
C LYS A 353 -16.02 -7.77 33.27
N GLU A 354 -15.60 -7.41 32.05
CA GLU A 354 -14.23 -7.61 31.59
C GLU A 354 -13.18 -6.95 32.51
N ASP A 355 -13.42 -5.71 32.96
CA ASP A 355 -12.55 -5.00 33.91
C ASP A 355 -12.32 -5.80 35.21
N GLU A 356 -13.34 -6.51 35.69
CA GLU A 356 -13.27 -7.35 36.88
C GLU A 356 -12.60 -8.70 36.58
N LEU A 357 -12.79 -9.25 35.37
CA LEU A 357 -12.13 -10.49 34.95
C LEU A 357 -10.63 -10.29 34.86
N ARG A 358 -10.16 -9.21 34.22
CA ARG A 358 -8.73 -8.89 34.02
C ARG A 358 -7.90 -8.89 35.31
N THR A 359 -8.51 -8.49 36.43
CA THR A 359 -7.84 -8.46 37.75
C THR A 359 -7.81 -9.80 38.47
N ARG A 360 -8.61 -10.77 38.02
CA ARG A 360 -8.81 -12.10 38.64
C ARG A 360 -8.17 -13.25 37.84
N LEU A 361 -7.56 -12.95 36.68
CA LEU A 361 -6.82 -13.92 35.88
C LEU A 361 -5.53 -14.35 36.59
N VAL A 362 -5.07 -15.56 36.28
CA VAL A 362 -3.78 -16.08 36.79
C VAL A 362 -2.62 -15.18 36.37
N ALA A 363 -2.60 -14.76 35.10
CA ALA A 363 -1.75 -13.69 34.59
C ALA A 363 -2.58 -12.40 34.37
N PRO A 364 -2.26 -11.26 35.02
CA PRO A 364 -3.01 -10.02 34.84
C PRO A 364 -2.97 -9.49 33.40
N ALA A 365 -4.14 -9.33 32.79
CA ALA A 365 -4.29 -8.82 31.42
C ALA A 365 -4.38 -7.28 31.38
N SER A 366 -3.21 -6.62 31.29
CA SER A 366 -3.09 -5.16 31.32
C SER A 366 -3.34 -4.45 29.99
N ASN A 367 -3.28 -5.18 28.87
CA ASN A 367 -3.53 -4.60 27.54
C ASN A 367 -5.03 -4.48 27.26
N LEU A 368 -5.54 -3.26 27.28
CA LEU A 368 -6.95 -2.94 27.02
C LEU A 368 -7.29 -2.88 25.52
N ALA A 369 -6.29 -2.85 24.64
CA ALA A 369 -6.52 -2.85 23.19
C ALA A 369 -6.91 -4.23 22.65
N GLN A 370 -6.66 -5.29 23.43
CA GLN A 370 -6.97 -6.68 23.07
C GLN A 370 -8.08 -7.21 23.99
N GLU A 371 -9.22 -7.59 23.42
CA GLU A 371 -10.33 -8.19 24.16
C GLU A 371 -9.95 -9.58 24.73
N LEU A 372 -10.54 -9.93 25.87
CA LEU A 372 -10.39 -11.26 26.46
C LEU A 372 -11.24 -12.29 25.69
N TYR A 373 -10.70 -13.47 25.42
CA TYR A 373 -11.49 -14.58 24.90
C TYR A 373 -12.23 -15.26 26.05
N VAL A 374 -13.52 -14.98 26.17
CA VAL A 374 -14.40 -15.49 27.23
C VAL A 374 -15.37 -16.52 26.65
N SER A 375 -15.43 -17.71 27.27
CA SER A 375 -16.41 -18.74 26.90
C SER A 375 -17.81 -18.43 27.43
N LYS A 376 -18.80 -19.19 26.95
CA LYS A 376 -20.09 -19.28 27.66
C LYS A 376 -19.92 -19.91 29.05
N GLU A 377 -20.94 -19.79 29.89
CA GLU A 377 -20.97 -20.42 31.21
C GLU A 377 -20.87 -21.94 31.10
N LEU A 378 -19.99 -22.50 31.93
CA LEU A 378 -19.70 -23.92 32.04
C LEU A 378 -20.62 -24.58 33.09
N PRO A 379 -20.68 -25.93 33.17
CA PRO A 379 -21.54 -26.63 34.11
C PRO A 379 -21.39 -26.22 35.58
N THR A 380 -20.20 -25.81 36.04
CA THR A 380 -19.99 -25.28 37.39
C THR A 380 -20.27 -23.79 37.57
N THR A 381 -20.87 -23.11 36.59
CA THR A 381 -21.12 -21.65 36.54
C THR A 381 -19.88 -20.76 36.41
N ARG A 382 -18.70 -21.36 36.18
CA ARG A 382 -17.49 -20.65 35.79
C ARG A 382 -17.50 -20.33 34.28
N VAL A 383 -16.59 -19.46 33.86
CA VAL A 383 -16.24 -19.23 32.45
C VAL A 383 -14.76 -19.52 32.27
N MET A 384 -14.40 -20.02 31.09
CA MET A 384 -13.03 -20.00 30.61
C MET A 384 -12.73 -18.59 30.11
N VAL A 385 -11.63 -18.02 30.60
CA VAL A 385 -11.12 -16.73 30.16
C VAL A 385 -9.69 -16.92 29.70
N LYS A 386 -9.41 -16.53 28.46
CA LYS A 386 -8.09 -16.59 27.85
C LYS A 386 -7.61 -15.19 27.48
N ASP A 387 -6.42 -14.83 27.94
CA ASP A 387 -5.73 -13.62 27.49
C ASP A 387 -4.97 -13.92 26.18
N GLU A 388 -5.53 -13.47 25.06
CA GLU A 388 -4.93 -13.62 23.74
C GLU A 388 -3.62 -12.84 23.60
N ASN A 389 -3.42 -11.76 24.37
CA ASN A 389 -2.23 -10.93 24.26
C ASN A 389 -0.94 -11.67 24.67
N VAL A 390 -1.05 -12.68 25.54
CA VAL A 390 0.10 -13.47 26.03
C VAL A 390 0.04 -14.94 25.58
N CYS A 391 -0.96 -15.33 24.79
CA CYS A 391 -1.04 -16.69 24.28
C CYS A 391 -0.03 -16.90 23.13
N LEU A 392 0.79 -17.95 23.22
CA LEU A 392 1.73 -18.34 22.16
C LEU A 392 1.08 -19.19 21.05
N HIS A 393 -0.22 -19.47 21.15
CA HIS A 393 -0.95 -20.41 20.28
C HIS A 393 -0.33 -21.82 20.22
N CYS A 394 0.52 -22.19 21.19
CA CYS A 394 1.35 -23.41 21.22
C CYS A 394 0.61 -24.76 21.09
N GLY A 395 -0.73 -24.78 21.19
CA GLY A 395 -1.55 -25.98 21.05
C GLY A 395 -1.49 -26.97 22.22
N LEU A 396 -0.67 -26.72 23.25
CA LEU A 396 -0.55 -27.61 24.42
C LEU A 396 -1.88 -27.79 25.15
N CYS A 397 -2.74 -26.77 25.19
CA CYS A 397 -4.08 -26.87 25.77
C CYS A 397 -4.97 -27.88 25.01
N ALA A 398 -4.87 -27.93 23.68
CA ALA A 398 -5.59 -28.87 22.83
C ALA A 398 -5.03 -30.30 22.95
N GLU A 399 -3.71 -30.44 22.96
CA GLU A 399 -3.05 -31.75 23.12
C GLU A 399 -3.35 -32.39 24.48
N ARG A 400 -3.36 -31.58 25.55
CA ARG A 400 -3.61 -32.06 26.91
C ARG A 400 -5.08 -32.31 27.21
N CYS A 401 -6.00 -31.74 26.42
CA CYS A 401 -7.42 -31.80 26.70
C CYS A 401 -7.98 -33.22 26.50
N PRO A 402 -8.47 -33.90 27.56
CA PRO A 402 -8.94 -35.28 27.45
C PRO A 402 -10.25 -35.43 26.66
N THR A 403 -11.01 -34.34 26.49
CA THR A 403 -12.32 -34.33 25.82
C THR A 403 -12.31 -33.63 24.47
N ALA A 404 -11.15 -33.14 24.02
CA ALA A 404 -11.04 -32.26 22.85
C ALA A 404 -12.00 -31.05 22.93
N ALA A 405 -12.16 -30.49 24.14
CA ALA A 405 -12.79 -29.19 24.36
C ALA A 405 -11.89 -28.04 23.90
N TRP A 406 -10.57 -28.22 23.91
CA TRP A 406 -9.64 -27.39 23.16
C TRP A 406 -9.29 -28.07 21.85
N ASP A 407 -9.35 -27.31 20.76
CA ASP A 407 -8.99 -27.75 19.42
C ASP A 407 -8.10 -26.70 18.74
N MET A 408 -7.22 -27.15 17.85
CA MET A 408 -6.46 -26.27 16.98
C MET A 408 -7.16 -26.25 15.64
N GLN A 409 -7.67 -25.09 15.23
CA GLN A 409 -8.43 -24.95 13.99
C GLN A 409 -7.72 -24.03 13.04
N LYS A 410 -7.49 -24.52 11.81
CA LYS A 410 -6.97 -23.71 10.73
C LYS A 410 -8.07 -22.82 10.20
N PHE A 411 -7.82 -21.52 10.23
CA PHE A 411 -8.63 -20.50 9.60
C PHE A 411 -8.29 -20.41 8.12
N LEU A 412 -9.30 -20.65 7.28
CA LEU A 412 -9.25 -20.42 5.86
C LEU A 412 -10.08 -19.17 5.54
N TYR A 413 -9.41 -18.15 5.01
CA TYR A 413 -10.07 -16.99 4.41
C TYR A 413 -10.00 -17.10 2.89
N ASN A 414 -11.16 -17.12 2.24
CA ASN A 414 -11.29 -17.04 0.80
C ASN A 414 -12.01 -15.75 0.44
N VAL A 415 -11.27 -14.81 -0.12
CA VAL A 415 -11.83 -13.54 -0.58
C VAL A 415 -12.98 -13.77 -1.56
N SER A 416 -14.02 -12.95 -1.46
CA SER A 416 -15.14 -12.97 -2.40
C SER A 416 -14.63 -12.78 -3.84
N LYS A 417 -15.19 -13.52 -4.78
CA LYS A 417 -14.82 -13.46 -6.20
C LYS A 417 -16.07 -13.36 -7.08
N ALA A 418 -15.91 -12.74 -8.24
CA ALA A 418 -16.93 -12.75 -9.29
C ALA A 418 -17.34 -14.19 -9.65
N GLY A 419 -18.63 -14.41 -9.92
CA GLY A 419 -19.20 -15.72 -10.22
C GLY A 419 -19.54 -16.57 -8.99
N GLN A 420 -19.27 -16.09 -7.77
CA GLN A 420 -19.83 -16.70 -6.56
C GLN A 420 -21.29 -16.24 -6.38
N SER A 421 -22.18 -17.20 -6.14
CA SER A 421 -23.55 -16.91 -5.71
C SER A 421 -23.53 -16.35 -4.29
N VAL A 422 -24.42 -15.39 -4.02
CA VAL A 422 -24.69 -14.84 -2.68
C VAL A 422 -25.23 -15.93 -1.76
#